data_AF-A0A520ZSA5-F1
#
_entry.id   AF-A0A520ZSA5-F1
#
_cell.length_a   1.000
_cell.length_b   1.000
_cell.length_c   1.000
_cell.angle_alpha   90.00
_cell.angle_beta   90.00
_cell.angle_gamma   90.00
#
_symmetry.space_group_name_H-M   'P 1'
#
loop_
_entity.id
_entity.type
_entity.pdbx_description
1 polymer ?
#
loop_
_entity_poly.entity_id
_entity_poly.type
_entity_poly.pdbx_seq_one_letter_code
_entity_poly.pdbx_strand_id
1 'polypeptide(L)'
;MAETDQDRKARLAALEAKLAGKRTVEAPKRHQDEHYSQAQMAWRMVIELVVGLLIGFGIGFGLDWLFGTAPWLMLVFTLLGLAAGINVMMRTAREMTAPETSGGDKERD
;
A
#
# COMPACT_ATOMS: atom_id res chain seq x y z
N MET A 1 21.56 44.61 -12.18
CA MET A 1 22.70 44.16 -11.34
C MET A 1 22.73 42.66 -11.39
N ALA A 2 23.76 42.05 -11.97
CA ALA A 2 23.92 40.61 -12.01
C ALA A 2 24.43 40.17 -10.63
N GLU A 3 23.65 39.37 -9.92
CA GLU A 3 24.07 38.78 -8.64
C GLU A 3 25.31 37.90 -8.91
N THR A 4 26.40 38.14 -8.19
CA THR A 4 27.65 37.43 -8.46
C THR A 4 27.58 36.01 -7.88
N ASP A 5 28.32 35.06 -8.45
CA ASP A 5 28.34 33.68 -7.96
C ASP A 5 28.77 33.59 -6.47
N GLN A 6 29.53 34.59 -6.02
CA GLN A 6 29.96 34.74 -4.63
C GLN A 6 28.79 35.08 -3.69
N ASP A 7 27.87 35.95 -4.12
CA ASP A 7 26.67 36.30 -3.35
C ASP A 7 25.74 35.10 -3.19
N ARG A 8 25.60 34.30 -4.25
CA ARG A 8 24.81 33.06 -4.23
C ARG A 8 25.43 32.03 -3.28
N LYS A 9 26.74 31.86 -3.30
CA LYS A 9 27.46 30.99 -2.35
C LYS A 9 27.32 31.44 -0.90
N ALA A 10 27.40 32.75 -0.63
CA ALA A 10 27.20 33.29 0.70
C ALA A 10 25.77 33.05 1.22
N ARG A 11 24.76 33.20 0.36
CA ARG A 11 23.36 32.89 0.68
C ARG A 11 23.15 31.40 0.95
N LEU A 12 23.74 30.53 0.15
CA LEU A 12 23.67 29.07 0.34
C LEU A 12 24.33 28.67 1.68
N ALA A 13 25.51 29.19 1.99
CA ALA A 13 26.18 28.93 3.26
C ALA A 13 25.35 29.41 4.47
N ALA A 14 24.70 30.58 4.36
CA ALA A 14 23.80 31.08 5.40
C ALA A 14 22.54 30.22 5.57
N LEU A 15 22.00 29.67 4.48
CA LEU A 15 20.88 28.72 4.51
C LEU A 15 21.32 27.39 5.14
N GLU A 16 22.49 26.87 4.79
CA GLU A 16 23.07 25.65 5.38
C GLU A 16 23.31 25.81 6.87
N ALA A 17 23.82 26.94 7.34
CA ALA A 17 24.00 27.22 8.76
C ALA A 17 22.66 27.26 9.52
N LYS A 18 21.62 27.83 8.92
CA LYS A 18 20.26 27.84 9.49
C LYS A 18 19.61 26.45 9.45
N LEU A 19 19.85 25.67 8.38
CA LEU A 19 19.37 24.30 8.26
C LEU A 19 20.10 23.40 9.25
N ALA A 20 21.41 23.51 9.44
CA ALA A 20 22.18 22.68 10.36
C ALA A 20 21.68 22.79 11.81
N GLY A 21 21.31 24.00 12.25
CA GLY A 21 20.71 24.22 13.57
C GLY A 21 19.28 23.69 13.71
N LYS A 22 18.54 23.54 12.61
CA LYS A 22 17.18 22.94 12.59
C LYS A 22 17.18 21.45 12.29
N ARG A 23 18.16 20.93 11.56
CA ARG A 23 18.27 19.52 11.13
C ARG A 23 18.55 18.57 12.30
N THR A 24 19.08 19.10 13.41
CA THR A 24 19.25 18.37 14.67
C THR A 24 17.97 18.28 15.50
N VAL A 25 17.02 19.20 15.29
CA VAL A 25 15.71 19.26 15.99
C VAL A 25 14.59 18.66 15.12
N GLU A 26 14.78 18.69 13.81
CA GLU A 26 13.74 18.48 12.80
C GLU A 26 14.31 17.65 11.63
N ALA A 27 15.03 16.57 11.93
CA ALA A 27 15.01 15.46 11.00
C ALA A 27 13.57 14.91 11.05
N PRO A 28 12.71 15.11 10.04
CA PRO A 28 11.51 14.30 9.96
C PRO A 28 12.04 12.88 9.93
N LYS A 29 11.76 12.13 11.01
CA LYS A 29 12.19 10.76 11.14
C LYS A 29 11.88 10.08 9.81
N ARG A 30 12.90 9.42 9.27
CA ARG A 30 12.82 8.37 8.24
C ARG A 30 11.98 7.15 8.71
N HIS A 31 10.99 7.38 9.58
CA HIS A 31 10.00 6.47 10.12
C HIS A 31 8.62 6.70 9.48
N GLN A 32 8.43 7.83 8.78
CA GLN A 32 7.17 8.06 8.07
C GLN A 32 6.99 7.04 6.94
N ASP A 33 8.05 6.72 6.20
CA ASP A 33 8.02 5.75 5.10
C ASP A 33 7.64 4.32 5.57
N GLU A 34 8.04 3.93 6.78
CA GLU A 34 7.70 2.61 7.35
C GLU A 34 6.24 2.53 7.83
N HIS A 35 5.70 3.60 8.42
CA HIS A 35 4.29 3.63 8.85
C HIS A 35 3.31 3.76 7.68
N TYR A 36 3.66 4.51 6.63
CA TYR A 36 2.84 4.57 5.41
C TYR A 36 2.76 3.22 4.70
N SER A 37 3.86 2.45 4.69
CA SER A 37 3.87 1.09 4.14
C SER A 37 2.86 0.19 4.86
N GLN A 38 2.87 0.16 6.19
CA GLN A 38 1.95 -0.68 6.98
C GLN A 38 0.48 -0.28 6.83
N ALA A 39 0.19 1.02 6.82
CA ALA A 39 -1.17 1.52 6.61
C ALA A 39 -1.70 1.18 5.21
N GLN A 40 -0.88 1.34 4.16
CA GLN A 40 -1.26 1.00 2.79
C GLN A 40 -1.53 -0.50 2.62
N MET A 41 -0.77 -1.35 3.32
CA MET A 41 -0.99 -2.80 3.33
C MET A 41 -2.33 -3.15 3.98
N ALA A 42 -2.62 -2.60 5.16
CA ALA A 42 -3.90 -2.83 5.84
C ALA A 42 -5.09 -2.32 5.00
N TRP A 43 -4.96 -1.15 4.39
CA TRP A 43 -5.97 -0.60 3.48
C TRP A 43 -6.23 -1.50 2.27
N ARG A 44 -5.16 -2.05 1.66
CA ARG A 44 -5.28 -2.98 0.55
C ARG A 44 -6.00 -4.27 0.96
N MET A 45 -5.73 -4.82 2.14
CA MET A 45 -6.47 -5.99 2.65
C MET A 45 -7.97 -5.72 2.76
N VAL A 46 -8.36 -4.51 3.20
CA VAL A 46 -9.77 -4.10 3.26
C VAL A 46 -10.37 -4.03 1.85
N ILE A 47 -9.69 -3.41 0.90
CA ILE A 47 -10.16 -3.34 -0.49
C ILE A 47 -10.29 -4.75 -1.08
N GLU A 48 -9.33 -5.65 -0.86
CA GLU A 48 -9.37 -7.02 -1.37
C GLU A 48 -10.61 -7.77 -0.84
N LEU A 49 -10.94 -7.59 0.45
CA LEU A 49 -12.16 -8.15 1.03
C LEU A 49 -13.44 -7.55 0.43
N VAL A 50 -13.49 -6.21 0.32
CA VAL A 50 -14.65 -5.49 -0.22
C VAL A 50 -14.89 -5.83 -1.69
N VAL A 51 -13.82 -5.92 -2.49
CA VAL A 51 -13.89 -6.31 -3.90
C VAL A 51 -14.46 -7.72 -4.05
N GLY A 52 -13.98 -8.68 -3.26
CA GLY A 52 -14.52 -10.05 -3.28
C GLY A 52 -16.01 -10.08 -2.95
N LEU A 53 -16.43 -9.35 -1.91
CA LEU A 53 -17.84 -9.26 -1.51
C LEU A 53 -18.71 -8.59 -2.59
N LEU A 54 -18.26 -7.47 -3.17
CA LEU A 54 -19.00 -6.74 -4.20
C LEU A 54 -19.14 -7.56 -5.49
N ILE A 55 -18.09 -8.30 -5.89
CA ILE A 55 -18.15 -9.19 -7.05
C ILE A 55 -19.14 -10.33 -6.78
N GLY A 56 -19.05 -10.98 -5.62
CA GLY A 56 -19.98 -12.06 -5.24
C GLY A 56 -21.43 -11.58 -5.19
N PHE A 57 -21.67 -10.44 -4.53
CA PHE A 57 -22.99 -9.83 -4.47
C PHE A 57 -23.50 -9.41 -5.84
N GLY A 58 -22.68 -8.74 -6.66
CA GLY A 58 -23.07 -8.27 -7.98
C GLY A 58 -23.43 -9.41 -8.94
N ILE A 59 -22.64 -10.48 -8.94
CA ILE A 59 -22.93 -11.68 -9.73
C ILE A 59 -24.21 -12.35 -9.21
N GLY A 60 -24.30 -12.57 -7.90
CA GLY A 60 -25.44 -13.22 -7.27
C GLY A 60 -26.75 -12.45 -7.49
N PHE A 61 -26.72 -11.13 -7.38
CA PHE A 61 -27.85 -10.26 -7.66
C PHE A 61 -28.25 -10.29 -9.15
N GLY A 62 -27.29 -10.22 -10.06
CA GLY A 62 -27.56 -10.31 -11.50
C GLY A 62 -28.17 -11.65 -11.91
N LEU A 63 -27.68 -12.75 -11.34
CA LEU A 63 -28.22 -14.09 -11.58
C LEU A 63 -29.61 -14.26 -10.97
N ASP A 64 -29.81 -13.81 -9.73
CA ASP A 64 -31.13 -13.87 -9.09
C ASP A 64 -32.17 -13.02 -9.85
N TRP A 65 -31.76 -11.90 -10.46
CA TRP A 65 -32.64 -11.09 -11.29
C TRP A 65 -33.02 -11.79 -12.61
N LEU A 66 -32.08 -12.50 -13.23
CA LEU A 66 -32.33 -13.21 -14.49
C LEU A 66 -33.14 -14.50 -14.29
N PHE A 67 -32.87 -15.24 -13.22
CA PHE A 67 -33.48 -16.55 -12.94
C PHE A 67 -34.67 -16.49 -11.98
N GLY A 68 -34.94 -15.34 -11.35
CA GLY A 68 -36.03 -15.18 -10.38
C GLY A 68 -35.82 -15.97 -9.07
N THR A 69 -34.58 -16.38 -8.79
CA THR A 69 -34.22 -17.23 -7.63
C THR A 69 -33.92 -16.44 -6.37
N ALA A 70 -34.21 -15.13 -6.35
CA ALA A 70 -33.86 -14.24 -5.24
C ALA A 70 -34.39 -14.76 -3.88
N PRO A 71 -33.56 -14.85 -2.82
CA PRO A 71 -32.15 -14.43 -2.71
C PRO A 71 -31.14 -15.61 -2.69
N TRP A 72 -31.47 -16.77 -3.27
CA TRP A 72 -30.68 -17.99 -3.12
C TRP A 72 -29.30 -17.89 -3.80
N LEU A 73 -29.22 -17.42 -5.05
CA LEU A 73 -27.93 -17.29 -5.73
C LEU A 73 -27.14 -16.12 -5.15
N MET A 74 -27.80 -15.03 -4.77
CA MET A 74 -27.17 -13.93 -4.04
C MET A 74 -26.47 -14.44 -2.79
N LEU A 75 -27.13 -15.28 -1.98
CA LEU A 75 -26.53 -15.82 -0.76
C LEU A 75 -25.31 -16.70 -1.05
N VAL A 76 -25.43 -17.64 -1.99
CA VAL A 76 -24.33 -18.54 -2.37
C VAL A 76 -23.14 -17.76 -2.92
N PHE A 77 -23.36 -16.87 -3.88
CA PHE A 77 -22.28 -16.10 -4.51
C PHE A 77 -21.69 -15.06 -3.56
N THR A 78 -22.45 -14.50 -2.61
CA THR A 78 -21.90 -13.62 -1.59
C THR A 78 -20.95 -14.37 -0.66
N LEU A 79 -21.30 -15.61 -0.24
CA LEU A 79 -20.41 -16.46 0.55
C LEU A 79 -19.15 -16.87 -0.23
N LEU A 80 -19.30 -17.20 -1.52
CA LEU A 80 -18.15 -17.49 -2.39
C LEU A 80 -17.26 -16.26 -2.59
N GLY A 81 -17.85 -15.07 -2.78
CA GLY A 81 -17.13 -13.81 -2.89
C GLY A 81 -16.36 -13.43 -1.63
N LEU A 82 -16.98 -13.64 -0.46
CA LEU A 82 -16.32 -13.48 0.84
C LEU A 82 -15.13 -14.45 0.98
N ALA A 83 -15.33 -15.74 0.68
CA ALA A 83 -14.27 -16.74 0.74
C ALA A 83 -13.11 -16.41 -0.21
N ALA A 84 -13.41 -15.94 -1.42
CA ALA A 84 -12.41 -15.47 -2.37
C ALA A 84 -11.65 -14.23 -1.85
N GLY A 85 -12.36 -13.23 -1.30
CA GLY A 85 -11.75 -12.04 -0.71
C GLY A 85 -10.80 -12.37 0.44
N ILE A 86 -11.20 -13.28 1.34
CA ILE A 86 -10.34 -13.75 2.44
C ILE A 86 -9.12 -14.51 1.90
N ASN A 87 -9.27 -15.33 0.86
CA ASN A 87 -8.14 -16.05 0.26
C ASN A 87 -7.10 -15.10 -0.35
N VAL A 88 -7.56 -14.07 -1.07
CA VAL A 88 -6.68 -13.03 -1.62
C VAL A 88 -5.96 -12.27 -0.50
N MET A 89 -6.69 -11.84 0.54
CA MET A 89 -6.10 -11.18 1.70
C MET A 89 -5.03 -12.05 2.39
N MET A 90 -5.30 -13.34 2.59
CA MET A 90 -4.33 -14.26 3.19
C MET A 90 -3.10 -14.46 2.31
N ARG A 91 -3.28 -14.51 0.98
CA ARG A 91 -2.16 -14.56 0.04
C ARG A 91 -1.29 -13.32 0.16
N THR A 92 -1.90 -12.14 0.17
CA THR A 92 -1.23 -10.85 0.38
C THR A 92 -0.45 -10.85 1.69
N ALA A 93 -1.03 -11.34 2.79
CA ALA A 93 -0.33 -11.45 4.08
C ALA A 93 0.89 -12.41 4.03
N ARG A 94 0.79 -13.54 3.30
CA ARG A 94 1.89 -14.49 3.14
C ARG A 94 3.06 -13.92 2.34
N GLU A 95 2.77 -13.20 1.26
CA GLU A 95 3.78 -12.50 0.45
C GLU A 95 4.56 -11.47 1.30
N MET A 96 3.92 -10.88 2.30
CA MET A 96 4.55 -9.91 3.22
C MET A 96 5.40 -10.56 4.31
N THR A 97 5.14 -11.82 4.66
CA THR A 97 5.87 -12.53 5.73
C THR A 97 6.98 -13.44 5.17
N ALA A 98 7.01 -13.65 3.85
CA ALA A 98 8.06 -14.43 3.22
C ALA A 98 9.40 -13.70 3.36
N PRO A 99 10.42 -14.30 4.01
CA PRO A 99 11.76 -13.72 3.98
C PRO A 99 12.23 -13.70 2.54
N GLU A 100 12.83 -12.59 2.09
CA GLU A 100 13.45 -12.48 0.77
C GLU A 100 14.66 -13.42 0.64
N THR A 101 14.43 -14.73 0.54
CA THR A 101 15.41 -15.69 0.04
C THR A 101 15.23 -15.78 -1.46
N SER A 102 15.74 -14.79 -2.18
CA SER A 102 16.03 -14.87 -3.62
C SER A 102 16.86 -13.66 -4.05
N GLY A 103 18.19 -13.74 -3.86
CA GLY A 103 19.10 -12.80 -4.51
C GLY A 103 20.45 -12.62 -3.81
N GLY A 104 21.29 -13.66 -3.77
CA GLY A 104 22.68 -13.45 -3.34
C GLY A 104 23.45 -14.70 -2.99
N ASP A 105 23.50 -15.71 -3.87
CA ASP A 105 24.51 -16.78 -3.77
C ASP A 105 24.68 -17.48 -5.12
N LYS A 106 25.11 -16.71 -6.13
CA LYS A 106 25.69 -17.23 -7.38
C LYS A 106 26.76 -16.27 -7.91
N GLU A 107 27.72 -15.87 -7.07
CA GLU A 107 28.97 -15.29 -7.57
C GLU A 107 30.04 -15.33 -6.47
N ARG A 108 30.59 -16.52 -6.21
CA ARG A 108 31.83 -16.79 -5.47
C ARG A 108 32.05 -18.31 -5.48
N ASP A 109 32.64 -18.80 -6.56
CA ASP A 109 33.62 -19.90 -6.60
C ASP A 109 34.16 -20.07 -8.04
#